data_AF-A0A3G6N2B9-F1
#
_entry.id   AF-A0A3G6N2B9-F1
#
_cell.length_a   1.000
_cell.length_b   1.000
_cell.length_c   1.000
_cell.angle_alpha   90.00
_cell.angle_beta   90.00
_cell.angle_gamma   90.00
#
_symmetry.space_group_name_H-M   'P 1'
#
loop_
_entity.id
_entity.type
_entity.pdbx_description
1 polymer ?
#
loop_
_entity_poly.entity_id
_entity_poly.type
_entity_poly.pdbx_seq_one_letter_code
_entity_poly.pdbx_strand_id
1 'polypeptide(L)'
;MLKQIFIIIISIFTLLSCSSPNDRIYTKFENDLKDSIKINNAEKFEYTDFILHPQKSYFVNSKLKLLILQGSGEVCDSESYYLFDSKSDSILFSISRTECFESPDRWRKETDTIYVTNFKNTTEEKYANGVLVKNTKIKNDDYTNDIIFEIKINTENKYNSR
;
A
#
# COMPACT_ATOMS: atom_id res chain seq x y z
N MET A 1 -14.88 37.79 20.39
CA MET A 1 -13.84 36.74 20.22
C MET A 1 -14.39 35.31 20.22
N LEU A 2 -15.40 34.94 21.02
CA LEU A 2 -16.00 33.57 20.97
C LEU A 2 -16.54 33.16 19.57
N LYS A 3 -17.12 34.09 18.80
CA LYS A 3 -17.65 33.81 17.45
C LYS A 3 -16.56 33.38 16.45
N GLN A 4 -15.34 33.90 16.56
CA GLN A 4 -14.24 33.54 15.66
C GLN A 4 -13.69 32.15 15.98
N ILE A 5 -13.66 31.75 17.25
CA ILE A 5 -13.24 30.42 17.70
C ILE A 5 -14.21 29.35 17.17
N PHE A 6 -15.52 29.60 17.23
CA PHE A 6 -16.53 28.69 16.69
C PHE A 6 -16.41 28.47 15.17
N ILE A 7 -16.08 29.52 14.40
CA ILE A 7 -15.89 29.42 12.95
C ILE A 7 -14.70 28.51 12.64
N ILE A 8 -13.56 28.69 13.35
CA ILE A 8 -12.36 27.86 13.15
C ILE A 8 -12.65 26.38 13.47
N ILE A 9 -13.38 26.10 14.55
CA ILE A 9 -13.73 24.73 14.94
C ILE A 9 -14.65 24.09 13.89
N ILE A 10 -15.65 24.81 13.39
CA ILE A 10 -16.55 24.32 12.33
C ILE A 10 -15.76 24.06 11.04
N SER A 11 -14.81 24.92 10.67
CA SER A 11 -13.94 24.74 9.50
C SER A 11 -13.09 23.46 9.60
N ILE A 12 -12.54 23.16 10.78
CA ILE A 12 -11.75 21.93 11.02
C ILE A 12 -12.62 20.67 10.89
N PHE A 13 -13.87 20.71 11.38
CA PHE A 13 -14.80 19.58 11.22
C PHE A 13 -15.26 19.39 9.77
N THR A 14 -15.43 20.47 8.99
CA THR A 14 -15.77 20.35 7.56
C THR A 14 -14.65 19.77 6.70
N LEU A 15 -13.38 19.99 7.09
CA LEU A 15 -12.22 19.45 6.35
C LEU A 15 -11.98 17.96 6.62
N LEU A 16 -12.38 17.45 7.79
CA LEU A 16 -12.34 16.00 8.10
C LEU A 16 -13.41 15.18 7.35
N SER A 17 -14.35 15.86 6.67
CA SER A 17 -15.45 15.24 5.91
C SER A 17 -15.10 14.91 4.45
N CYS A 18 -13.90 15.23 3.97
CA CYS A 18 -13.49 14.97 2.58
C CYS A 18 -12.68 13.68 2.35
N SER A 19 -12.30 12.94 3.39
CA SER A 19 -11.63 11.63 3.20
C SER A 19 -12.66 10.56 2.88
N SER A 20 -12.48 9.80 1.80
CA SER A 20 -13.31 8.62 1.58
C SER A 20 -13.06 7.59 2.70
N PRO A 21 -14.06 6.77 3.07
CA PRO A 21 -13.86 5.72 4.06
C PRO A 21 -12.69 4.75 3.75
N ASN A 22 -12.43 4.46 2.47
CA ASN A 22 -11.27 3.67 2.06
C ASN A 22 -9.94 4.41 2.31
N ASP A 23 -9.88 5.73 2.13
CA ASP A 23 -8.67 6.50 2.44
C ASP A 23 -8.26 6.28 3.90
N ARG A 24 -9.22 6.27 4.83
CA ARG A 24 -8.93 6.05 6.25
C ARG A 24 -8.34 4.67 6.52
N ILE A 25 -8.89 3.62 5.90
CA ILE A 25 -8.40 2.25 6.04
C ILE A 25 -7.00 2.14 5.44
N TYR A 26 -6.83 2.65 4.22
CA TYR A 26 -5.57 2.58 3.51
C TYR A 26 -4.45 3.35 4.22
N THR A 27 -4.72 4.59 4.63
CA THR A 27 -3.77 5.41 5.40
C THR A 27 -3.40 4.77 6.73
N LYS A 28 -4.32 4.04 7.39
CA LYS A 28 -3.98 3.29 8.60
C LYS A 28 -2.89 2.25 8.30
N PHE A 29 -3.08 1.42 7.28
CA PHE A 29 -2.10 0.43 6.87
C PHE A 29 -0.78 1.06 6.40
N GLU A 30 -0.85 2.15 5.64
CA GLU A 30 0.33 2.91 5.21
C GLU A 30 1.14 3.44 6.41
N ASN A 31 0.45 3.97 7.43
CA ASN A 31 1.09 4.46 8.65
C ASN A 31 1.75 3.32 9.43
N ASP A 32 1.07 2.18 9.60
CA ASP A 32 1.64 1.02 10.28
C ASP A 32 2.93 0.54 9.57
N LEU A 33 2.97 0.59 8.24
CA LEU A 33 4.16 0.28 7.45
C LEU A 33 5.27 1.34 7.61
N LYS A 34 4.92 2.63 7.58
CA LYS A 34 5.88 3.73 7.80
C LYS A 34 6.50 3.68 9.19
N ASP A 35 5.71 3.36 10.22
CA ASP A 35 6.20 3.17 11.58
C ASP A 35 7.16 1.98 11.64
N SER A 36 6.86 0.87 10.96
CA SER A 36 7.78 -0.27 10.84
C SER A 36 9.11 0.10 10.17
N ILE A 37 9.09 0.87 9.07
CA ILE A 37 10.30 1.39 8.41
C ILE A 37 11.15 2.21 9.40
N LYS A 38 10.50 3.12 10.13
CA LYS A 38 11.16 4.03 11.07
C LYS A 38 11.77 3.30 12.25
N ILE A 39 11.04 2.36 12.85
CA ILE A 39 11.50 1.56 13.99
C ILE A 39 12.72 0.72 13.61
N ASN A 40 12.75 0.20 12.38
CA ASN A 40 13.83 -0.66 11.93
C ASN A 40 15.00 0.09 11.26
N ASN A 41 15.01 1.44 11.29
CA ASN A 41 15.99 2.28 10.60
C ASN A 41 16.20 1.88 9.13
N ALA A 42 15.11 1.58 8.42
CA ALA A 42 15.23 1.06 7.08
C ALA A 42 15.69 2.15 6.09
N GLU A 43 16.69 1.83 5.27
CA GLU A 43 17.23 2.71 4.24
C GLU A 43 16.32 2.71 3.03
N LYS A 44 15.86 3.90 2.61
CA LYS A 44 15.12 4.05 1.36
C LYS A 44 16.07 3.91 0.17
N PHE A 45 15.70 3.07 -0.78
CA PHE A 45 16.39 2.90 -2.05
C PHE A 45 15.42 3.13 -3.20
N GLU A 46 15.82 4.01 -4.12
CA GLU A 46 15.06 4.31 -5.34
C GLU A 46 15.69 3.54 -6.50
N TYR A 47 15.00 2.49 -6.92
CA TYR A 47 15.32 1.70 -8.09
C TYR A 47 14.01 1.24 -8.70
N THR A 48 13.91 1.28 -10.02
CA THR A 48 12.73 0.88 -10.76
C THR A 48 13.16 -0.14 -11.79
N ASP A 49 12.81 -1.40 -11.53
CA ASP A 49 13.16 -2.53 -12.41
C ASP A 49 12.32 -2.51 -13.71
N PHE A 50 11.07 -2.06 -13.60
CA PHE A 50 10.13 -1.91 -14.71
C PHE A 50 9.74 -0.44 -14.89
N ILE A 51 10.07 0.14 -16.04
CA ILE A 51 9.82 1.55 -16.41
C ILE A 51 8.35 1.98 -16.19
N LEU A 52 7.40 1.03 -16.21
CA LEU A 52 5.95 1.29 -16.10
C LEU A 52 5.39 1.26 -14.67
N HIS A 53 6.18 0.87 -13.66
CA HIS A 53 5.70 0.79 -12.27
C HIS A 53 6.68 1.50 -11.35
N PRO A 54 6.43 2.78 -11.00
CA PRO A 54 7.23 3.48 -10.01
C PRO A 54 7.35 2.64 -8.73
N GLN A 55 8.59 2.47 -8.29
CA GLN A 55 8.93 1.57 -7.19
C GLN A 55 9.63 2.35 -6.07
N LYS A 56 9.24 2.10 -4.83
CA LYS A 56 9.98 2.52 -3.63
C LYS A 56 10.34 1.28 -2.83
N SER A 57 11.57 1.24 -2.34
CA SER A 57 12.10 0.09 -1.63
C SER A 57 12.76 0.53 -0.33
N TYR A 58 12.60 -0.27 0.72
CA TYR A 58 13.20 0.00 2.02
C TYR A 58 13.97 -1.22 2.53
N PHE A 59 15.21 -1.00 2.92
CA PHE A 59 16.19 -2.02 3.21
C PHE A 59 16.60 -2.01 4.68
N VAL A 60 16.76 -3.21 5.26
CA VAL A 60 17.39 -3.40 6.56
C VAL A 60 18.44 -4.49 6.41
N ASN A 61 19.69 -4.19 6.78
CA ASN A 61 20.81 -5.14 6.67
C ASN A 61 20.90 -5.79 5.27
N SER A 62 20.91 -4.98 4.21
CA SER A 62 21.04 -5.46 2.82
C SER A 62 19.88 -6.32 2.28
N LYS A 63 18.78 -6.40 3.02
CA LYS A 63 17.58 -7.14 2.64
C LYS A 63 16.39 -6.21 2.47
N LEU A 64 15.61 -6.44 1.42
CA LEU A 64 14.37 -5.72 1.17
C LEU A 64 13.35 -6.08 2.26
N LYS A 65 12.85 -5.05 2.95
CA LYS A 65 11.81 -5.20 3.99
C LYS A 65 10.46 -4.77 3.48
N LEU A 66 10.40 -3.66 2.77
CA LEU A 66 9.18 -3.13 2.19
C LEU A 66 9.41 -2.78 0.73
N LEU A 67 8.51 -3.27 -0.11
CA LEU A 67 8.36 -2.88 -1.50
C LEU A 67 7.03 -2.15 -1.67
N ILE A 68 7.07 -1.01 -2.34
CA ILE A 68 5.89 -0.27 -2.76
C ILE A 68 5.94 -0.22 -4.29
N LEU A 69 4.89 -0.72 -4.93
CA LEU A 69 4.68 -0.65 -6.36
C LEU A 69 3.48 0.24 -6.65
N GLN A 70 3.67 1.20 -7.54
CA GLN A 70 2.61 2.07 -8.03
C GLN A 70 2.35 1.75 -9.50
N GLY A 71 1.09 1.80 -9.90
CA GLY A 71 0.66 1.66 -11.29
C GLY A 71 -0.32 2.77 -11.62
N SER A 72 -0.14 3.40 -12.77
CA SER A 72 -1.10 4.39 -13.29
C SER A 72 -1.50 4.01 -14.70
N GLY A 73 -2.76 3.61 -14.83
CA GLY A 73 -3.43 3.41 -16.11
C GLY A 73 -4.17 4.68 -16.53
N GLU A 74 -4.95 4.61 -17.61
CA GLU A 74 -5.75 5.73 -18.10
C GLU A 74 -6.86 6.12 -17.10
N VAL A 75 -7.60 5.12 -16.62
CA VAL A 75 -8.79 5.27 -15.76
C VAL A 75 -8.67 4.58 -14.41
N CYS A 76 -7.59 3.85 -14.15
CA CYS A 76 -7.37 3.22 -12.85
C CYS A 76 -5.93 3.44 -12.38
N ASP A 77 -5.77 3.71 -11.10
CA ASP A 77 -4.49 3.70 -10.41
C ASP A 77 -4.46 2.53 -9.42
N SER A 78 -3.27 2.01 -9.17
CA SER A 78 -3.03 0.97 -8.17
C SER A 78 -1.80 1.29 -7.33
N GLU A 79 -1.86 0.93 -6.07
CA GLU A 79 -0.70 0.97 -5.19
C GLU A 79 -0.71 -0.25 -4.28
N SER A 80 0.42 -0.98 -4.32
CA SER A 80 0.63 -2.22 -3.60
C SER A 80 1.85 -2.14 -2.70
N TYR A 81 1.67 -2.59 -1.46
CA TYR A 81 2.70 -2.72 -0.44
C TYR A 81 2.96 -4.20 -0.18
N TYR A 82 4.23 -4.58 -0.11
CA TYR A 82 4.66 -5.94 0.23
C TYR A 82 5.69 -5.90 1.36
N LEU A 83 5.34 -6.50 2.49
CA LEU A 83 6.21 -6.63 3.65
C LEU A 83 6.86 -8.02 3.65
N PHE A 84 8.19 -8.07 3.71
CA PHE A 84 8.98 -9.30 3.69
C PHE A 84 9.56 -9.64 5.05
N ASP A 85 9.48 -10.93 5.42
CA ASP A 85 10.14 -11.48 6.60
C ASP A 85 11.67 -11.40 6.46
N SER A 86 12.36 -11.04 7.54
CA SER A 86 13.83 -10.92 7.54
C SER A 86 14.58 -12.25 7.61
N LYS A 87 13.91 -13.32 8.03
CA LYS A 87 14.52 -14.64 8.23
C LYS A 87 14.18 -15.59 7.08
N SER A 88 12.92 -15.62 6.64
CA SER A 88 12.47 -16.52 5.58
C SER A 88 12.45 -15.89 4.19
N ASP A 89 12.69 -14.58 4.08
CA ASP A 89 12.56 -13.80 2.84
C ASP A 89 11.15 -13.85 2.18
N SER A 90 10.17 -14.47 2.83
CA SER A 90 8.79 -14.63 2.35
C SER A 90 7.97 -13.36 2.59
N ILE A 91 6.93 -13.16 1.76
CA ILE A 91 5.94 -12.11 1.99
C ILE A 91 5.13 -12.46 3.25
N LEU A 92 5.12 -11.58 4.24
CA LEU A 92 4.29 -11.70 5.45
C LEU A 92 2.90 -11.13 5.23
N PHE A 93 2.86 -10.00 4.53
CA PHE A 93 1.69 -9.15 4.43
C PHE A 93 1.72 -8.36 3.12
N SER A 94 0.56 -8.21 2.48
CA SER A 94 0.41 -7.28 1.36
C SER A 94 -0.88 -6.46 1.50
N ILE A 95 -0.80 -5.22 1.04
CA ILE A 95 -1.98 -4.35 0.88
C ILE A 95 -1.97 -3.88 -0.56
N SER A 96 -3.07 -4.08 -1.28
CA SER A 96 -3.24 -3.57 -2.64
C SER A 96 -4.50 -2.74 -2.72
N ARG A 97 -4.38 -1.50 -3.16
CA ARG A 97 -5.51 -0.62 -3.46
C ARG A 97 -5.61 -0.42 -4.96
N THR A 98 -6.85 -0.40 -5.45
CA THR A 98 -7.16 0.00 -6.82
C THR A 98 -8.29 1.00 -6.78
N GLU A 99 -8.03 2.15 -7.41
CA GLU A 99 -8.98 3.24 -7.57
C GLU A 99 -9.26 3.38 -9.06
N CYS A 100 -10.52 3.25 -9.47
CA CYS A 100 -10.93 3.45 -10.85
C CYS A 100 -11.91 4.62 -10.94
N PHE A 101 -11.85 5.34 -12.06
CA PHE A 101 -12.59 6.55 -12.34
C PHE A 101 -13.55 6.34 -13.51
N GLU A 102 -14.67 7.08 -13.51
CA GLU A 102 -15.70 6.98 -14.57
C GLU A 102 -15.18 7.40 -15.96
N SER A 103 -14.13 8.25 -16.00
CA SER A 103 -13.52 8.74 -17.23
C SER A 103 -12.03 9.05 -17.06
N PRO A 104 -11.28 9.23 -18.17
CA PRO A 104 -9.86 9.64 -18.13
C PRO A 104 -9.61 10.99 -17.45
N ASP A 105 -10.64 11.85 -17.31
CA ASP A 105 -10.55 13.13 -16.60
C ASP A 105 -10.48 12.97 -15.07
N ARG A 106 -10.79 11.76 -14.55
CA ARG A 106 -10.66 11.36 -13.13
C ARG A 106 -11.45 12.20 -12.12
N TRP A 107 -12.45 12.95 -12.56
CA TRP A 107 -13.24 13.80 -11.66
C TRP A 107 -14.09 13.00 -10.68
N ARG A 108 -14.51 11.80 -11.06
CA ARG A 108 -15.37 10.94 -10.25
C ARG A 108 -14.83 9.54 -10.17
N LYS A 109 -14.57 9.10 -8.94
CA LYS A 109 -14.20 7.72 -8.62
C LYS A 109 -15.42 6.82 -8.80
N GLU A 110 -15.29 5.81 -9.64
CA GLU A 110 -16.31 4.77 -9.85
C GLU A 110 -16.16 3.66 -8.81
N THR A 111 -14.94 3.18 -8.61
CA THR A 111 -14.65 2.12 -7.64
C THR A 111 -13.38 2.39 -6.83
N ASP A 112 -13.40 1.92 -5.60
CA ASP A 112 -12.27 1.96 -4.68
C ASP A 112 -12.26 0.65 -3.92
N THR A 113 -11.22 -0.16 -4.15
CA THR A 113 -11.10 -1.47 -3.52
C THR A 113 -9.74 -1.62 -2.86
N ILE A 114 -9.72 -2.23 -1.68
CA ILE A 114 -8.50 -2.56 -0.95
C ILE A 114 -8.52 -4.05 -0.65
N TYR A 115 -7.45 -4.74 -1.00
CA TYR A 115 -7.18 -6.11 -0.59
C TYR A 115 -6.06 -6.10 0.44
N VAL A 116 -6.27 -6.84 1.53
CA VAL A 116 -5.31 -6.98 2.62
C VAL A 116 -5.09 -8.45 2.85
N THR A 117 -3.88 -8.93 2.52
CA THR A 117 -3.53 -10.34 2.59
C THR A 117 -2.51 -10.56 3.68
N ASN A 118 -2.88 -11.37 4.67
CA ASN A 118 -2.00 -11.85 5.72
C ASN A 118 -1.61 -13.30 5.42
N PHE A 119 -0.43 -13.48 4.83
CA PHE A 119 0.07 -14.78 4.41
C PHE A 119 0.39 -15.68 5.60
N LYS A 120 0.80 -15.10 6.74
CA LYS A 120 1.06 -15.87 7.97
C LYS A 120 -0.20 -16.51 8.53
N ASN A 121 -1.33 -15.79 8.48
CA ASN A 121 -2.61 -16.27 8.98
C ASN A 121 -3.49 -16.89 7.89
N THR A 122 -2.99 -16.92 6.65
CA THR A 122 -3.69 -17.39 5.44
C THR A 122 -5.07 -16.75 5.27
N THR A 123 -5.17 -15.44 5.49
CA THR A 123 -6.42 -14.68 5.34
C THR A 123 -6.27 -13.55 4.34
N GLU A 124 -7.32 -13.29 3.58
CA GLU A 124 -7.46 -12.12 2.72
C GLU A 124 -8.76 -11.40 3.07
N GLU A 125 -8.66 -10.09 3.28
CA GLU A 125 -9.76 -9.18 3.53
C GLU A 125 -9.92 -8.25 2.34
N LYS A 126 -11.15 -8.11 1.86
CA LYS A 126 -11.50 -7.15 0.80
C LYS A 126 -12.38 -6.05 1.39
N TYR A 127 -11.97 -4.82 1.16
CA TYR A 127 -12.73 -3.63 1.49
C TYR A 127 -13.20 -2.95 0.21
N ALA A 128 -14.44 -2.49 0.20
CA ALA A 128 -14.99 -1.64 -0.85
C ALA A 128 -15.76 -0.49 -0.18
N ASN A 129 -15.47 0.75 -0.58
CA ASN A 129 -16.10 1.95 -0.03
C ASN A 129 -16.07 2.03 1.52
N GLY A 130 -14.98 1.55 2.12
CA GLY A 130 -14.69 1.58 3.56
C GLY A 130 -15.31 0.45 4.37
N VAL A 131 -15.95 -0.52 3.72
CA VAL A 131 -16.61 -1.63 4.41
C VAL A 131 -15.91 -2.93 4.04
N LEU A 132 -15.68 -3.79 5.05
CA LEU A 132 -15.23 -5.15 4.82
C LEU A 132 -16.35 -5.92 4.10
N VAL A 133 -16.14 -6.23 2.83
CA VAL A 133 -17.13 -6.92 1.99
C VAL A 133 -16.87 -8.42 1.88
N LYS A 134 -15.64 -8.86 2.14
CA LYS A 134 -15.26 -10.27 2.09
C LYS A 134 -14.07 -10.53 3.02
N ASN A 135 -14.11 -11.67 3.70
CA ASN A 135 -12.96 -12.24 4.41
C ASN A 135 -12.88 -13.72 4.03
N THR A 136 -11.76 -14.14 3.48
CA THR A 136 -11.56 -15.51 3.00
C THR A 136 -10.24 -16.09 3.47
N LYS A 137 -10.24 -17.40 3.72
CA LYS A 137 -8.99 -18.15 3.84
C LYS A 137 -8.39 -18.34 2.46
N ILE A 138 -7.12 -17.99 2.31
CA ILE A 138 -6.35 -18.25 1.11
C ILE A 138 -5.64 -19.59 1.22
N LYS A 139 -5.51 -20.31 0.10
CA LYS A 139 -4.61 -21.47 0.03
C LYS A 139 -3.21 -20.94 -0.28
N ASN A 140 -2.19 -21.46 0.41
CA ASN A 140 -0.79 -21.03 0.20
C ASN A 140 -0.33 -21.21 -1.26
N ASP A 141 -0.94 -22.14 -2.00
CA ASP A 141 -0.57 -22.45 -3.39
C ASP A 141 -1.14 -21.44 -4.41
N ASP A 142 -2.14 -20.63 -4.04
CA ASP A 142 -2.81 -19.70 -4.98
C ASP A 142 -2.01 -18.40 -5.22
N TYR A 143 -0.96 -18.14 -4.45
CA TYR A 143 -0.13 -16.93 -4.56
C TYR A 143 1.34 -17.30 -4.80
N THR A 144 1.63 -17.93 -5.93
CA THR A 144 3.00 -17.95 -6.48
C THR A 144 3.28 -16.56 -7.04
N ASN A 145 3.74 -15.67 -6.17
CA ASN A 145 4.05 -14.27 -6.47
C ASN A 145 5.42 -14.15 -7.17
N ASP A 146 5.68 -15.00 -8.17
CA ASP A 146 6.99 -15.17 -8.81
C ASP A 146 7.55 -13.83 -9.30
N ILE A 147 6.68 -12.99 -9.87
CA ILE A 147 7.02 -11.64 -10.32
C ILE A 147 7.47 -10.74 -9.16
N ILE A 148 6.78 -10.79 -8.01
CA ILE A 148 7.14 -9.97 -6.84
C ILE A 148 8.48 -10.42 -6.27
N PHE A 149 8.75 -11.73 -6.26
CA PHE A 149 10.04 -12.26 -5.86
C PHE A 149 11.15 -11.90 -6.84
N GLU A 150 10.88 -11.91 -8.14
CA GLU A 150 11.83 -11.45 -9.16
C GLU A 150 12.20 -9.97 -8.94
N ILE A 151 11.20 -9.10 -8.80
CA ILE A 151 11.41 -7.68 -8.49
C ILE A 151 12.22 -7.52 -7.20
N LYS A 152 11.89 -8.28 -6.15
CA LYS A 152 12.65 -8.27 -4.88
C LYS A 152 14.11 -8.60 -5.13
N ILE A 153 14.40 -9.72 -5.80
CA ILE A 153 15.76 -10.21 -6.04
C ILE A 153 16.56 -9.20 -6.85
N ASN A 154 15.99 -8.67 -7.95
CA ASN A 154 16.67 -7.69 -8.79
C ASN A 154 16.98 -6.39 -8.01
N THR A 155 16.02 -5.93 -7.20
CA THR A 155 16.20 -4.75 -6.36
C THR A 155 17.27 -4.97 -5.29
N GLU A 156 17.29 -6.13 -4.62
CA GLU A 156 18.30 -6.49 -3.64
C GLU A 156 19.71 -6.57 -4.27
N ASN A 157 19.82 -7.19 -5.45
CA ASN A 157 21.08 -7.25 -6.19
C ASN A 157 21.57 -5.85 -6.55
N LYS A 158 20.67 -4.97 -6.99
CA LYS A 158 21.03 -3.59 -7.33
C LYS A 158 21.45 -2.78 -6.11
N TYR A 159 20.76 -2.92 -4.98
CA TYR A 159 21.11 -2.26 -3.74
C TYR A 159 22.48 -2.70 -3.22
N ASN A 160 22.75 -4.01 -3.24
CA ASN A 160 23.99 -4.60 -2.71
C ASN A 160 25.22 -4.41 -3.61
N SER A 161 25.03 -3.90 -4.83
CA SER A 161 26.12 -3.58 -5.76
C SER A 161 26.50 -2.11 -5.80
N ARG A 162 25.86 -1.26 -4.96
CA ARG A 162 26.24 0.13 -4.72
C ARG A 162 27.53 0.25 -3.93
#